data_AF-A0A7L3ZNA2-F1
#
_entry.id   AF-A0A7L3ZNA2-F1
#
_cell.length_a   1.000
_cell.length_b   1.000
_cell.length_c   1.000
_cell.angle_alpha   90.00
_cell.angle_beta   90.00
_cell.angle_gamma   90.00
#
_symmetry.space_group_name_H-M   'P 1'
#
loop_
_entity.id
_entity.type
_entity.pdbx_description
1 polymer ?
#
loop_
_entity_poly.entity_id
_entity_poly.type
_entity_poly.pdbx_seq_one_letter_code
_entity_poly.pdbx_strand_id
1 'polypeptide(L)' 'ICTVVEELVNDLLCVCRTLSGNDFMPRLQPAVGLGSFLEGQSAYEEDLVYRLIVPLKPPPGHSFHLKLGT' A
#
# COMPACT_ATOMS: atom_id res chain seq x y z
N ILE A 1 10.09 8.60 8.79
CA ILE A 1 9.43 8.33 7.48
C ILE A 1 9.51 9.63 6.67
N CYS A 2 9.65 9.56 5.34
CA CYS A 2 9.68 10.75 4.48
C CYS A 2 8.26 11.28 4.27
N THR A 3 7.96 12.46 4.82
CA THR A 3 6.61 13.07 4.81
C THR A 3 6.14 13.38 3.39
N VAL A 4 7.05 13.80 2.50
CA VAL A 4 6.74 14.08 1.10
C VAL A 4 6.23 12.84 0.36
N VAL A 5 6.82 11.67 0.65
CA VAL A 5 6.42 10.40 0.02
C VAL A 5 5.06 9.95 0.58
N GLU A 6 4.81 10.15 1.88
CA GLU A 6 3.51 9.85 2.49
C GLU A 6 2.39 10.73 1.92
N GLU A 7 2.62 12.04 1.80
CA GLU A 7 1.67 12.98 1.20
C GLU A 7 1.35 12.62 -0.24
N LEU A 8 2.39 12.37 -1.05
CA LEU A 8 2.23 11.96 -2.45
C LEU A 8 1.39 10.68 -2.57
N VAL A 9 1.67 9.66 -1.76
CA VAL A 9 0.90 8.42 -1.79
C VAL A 9 -0.53 8.65 -1.33
N ASN A 10 -0.77 9.50 -0.32
CA ASN A 10 -2.13 9.82 0.13
C ASN A 10 -2.96 10.51 -0.96
N ASP A 11 -2.36 11.44 -1.71
CA ASP A 11 -3.02 12.13 -2.83
C ASP A 11 -3.37 11.14 -3.96
N LEU A 12 -2.43 10.26 -4.33
CA LEU A 12 -2.68 9.20 -5.31
C LEU A 12 -3.81 8.27 -4.88
N LEU A 13 -3.83 7.86 -3.61
CA LEU A 13 -4.89 7.01 -3.06
C LEU A 13 -6.27 7.72 -3.09
N CYS A 14 -6.31 9.03 -2.90
CA CYS A 14 -7.55 9.80 -3.01
C CYS A 14 -8.13 9.71 -4.44
N VAL A 15 -7.28 9.90 -5.45
CA VAL A 15 -7.67 9.78 -6.86
C VAL A 15 -8.11 8.35 -7.18
N CYS A 16 -7.33 7.35 -6.80
CA CYS A 16 -7.65 5.95 -7.05
C CYS A 16 -8.99 5.52 -6.42
N ARG A 17 -9.30 5.97 -5.19
CA ARG A 17 -10.60 5.70 -4.54
C ARG A 17 -11.76 6.33 -5.30
N THR A 18 -11.57 7.53 -5.83
CA THR A 18 -12.60 8.21 -6.64
C THR A 18 -12.86 7.44 -7.93
N LEU A 19 -11.80 6.95 -8.57
CA LEU A 19 -11.90 6.16 -9.81
C LEU A 19 -12.49 4.76 -9.60
N SER A 20 -12.36 4.18 -8.39
CA SER A 20 -12.81 2.81 -8.08
C SER A 20 -14.15 2.71 -7.36
N GLY A 21 -14.82 3.83 -7.09
CA GLY A 21 -15.97 3.92 -6.18
C GLY A 21 -17.20 3.07 -6.53
N ASN A 22 -17.35 2.64 -7.78
CA ASN A 22 -18.54 1.94 -8.28
C ASN A 22 -18.28 0.51 -8.79
N ASP A 23 -17.04 0.06 -8.75
CA ASP A 23 -16.65 -1.22 -9.34
C ASP A 23 -16.48 -2.32 -8.30
N PHE A 24 -16.37 -3.57 -8.76
CA PHE A 24 -15.97 -4.72 -7.96
C PHE A 24 -14.48 -4.67 -7.57
N MET A 25 -14.01 -3.51 -7.12
CA MET A 25 -12.61 -3.23 -6.82
C MET A 25 -12.32 -3.25 -5.32
N PRO A 26 -11.14 -3.72 -4.91
CA PRO A 26 -10.69 -3.60 -3.53
C PRO A 26 -10.67 -2.15 -3.06
N ARG A 27 -11.16 -1.92 -1.83
CA ARG A 27 -11.14 -0.58 -1.22
C ARG A 27 -9.77 -0.30 -0.63
N LEU A 28 -9.09 0.69 -1.18
CA LEU A 28 -7.77 1.15 -0.73
C LEU A 28 -7.87 1.81 0.66
N GLN A 29 -7.09 1.37 1.64
CA GLN A 29 -6.98 1.99 2.97
C GLN A 29 -5.82 3.01 3.03
N PRO A 30 -5.70 3.83 4.09
CA PRO A 30 -4.54 4.70 4.26
C PRO A 30 -3.23 3.92 4.21
N ALA A 31 -2.21 4.51 3.58
CA ALA A 31 -0.89 3.91 3.53
C ALA A 31 -0.30 3.81 4.95
N VAL A 32 0.44 2.73 5.20
CA VAL A 32 1.15 2.48 6.44
C VAL A 32 2.64 2.51 6.12
N GLY A 33 3.37 3.37 6.84
CA GLY A 33 4.82 3.38 6.84
C GLY A 33 5.35 2.04 7.30
N LEU A 34 6.05 1.33 6.42
CA LEU A 34 6.87 0.22 6.87
C LEU A 34 8.13 0.85 7.45
N GLY A 35 8.38 0.62 8.75
CA GLY A 35 9.66 1.01 9.35
C GLY A 35 10.82 0.48 8.51
N SER A 36 12.02 1.03 8.72
CA SER A 36 13.25 0.74 7.95
C SER A 36 13.77 -0.71 8.06
N PHE A 37 12.90 -1.70 8.21
CA PHE A 37 13.19 -3.09 8.46
C PHE A 37 12.31 -3.96 7.55
N LEU A 38 12.56 -3.89 6.24
CA LEU A 38 12.59 -5.12 5.46
C LEU A 38 14.06 -5.51 5.39
N GLU A 39 14.42 -6.38 6.33
CA GLU A 39 15.69 -7.07 6.46
C GLU A 39 16.18 -7.54 5.07
N GLY A 40 17.24 -6.91 4.54
CA GLY A 40 17.86 -7.37 3.30
C GLY A 40 18.48 -6.34 2.36
N GLN A 41 18.59 -5.05 2.70
CA GLN A 41 19.42 -4.14 1.91
C GLN A 41 20.86 -4.19 2.44
N SER A 42 21.70 -4.89 1.68
CA SER A 42 23.14 -4.99 1.89
C SER A 42 23.77 -3.62 2.10
N ALA A 43 24.75 -3.58 3.00
CA ALA A 43 25.52 -2.43 3.47
C ALA A 43 26.35 -1.72 2.38
N TYR A 44 25.73 -1.30 1.28
CA TYR A 44 26.33 -0.39 0.32
C TYR A 44 25.43 0.83 0.17
N GLU A 45 26.06 1.96 0.40
CA GLU A 45 25.51 3.30 0.36
C GLU A 45 24.72 3.54 -0.94
N GLU A 46 23.68 4.38 -0.88
CA GLU A 46 23.02 5.06 -2.02
C GLU A 46 21.73 4.49 -2.66
N ASP A 47 20.92 3.65 -2.00
CA ASP A 47 19.55 3.40 -2.50
C ASP A 47 18.49 3.52 -1.40
N LEU A 48 18.09 4.76 -1.11
CA LEU A 48 17.01 5.09 -0.17
C LEU A 48 15.65 4.70 -0.76
N VAL A 49 15.32 3.41 -0.68
CA VAL A 49 14.02 2.89 -1.13
C VAL A 49 12.97 3.11 -0.04
N TYR A 50 12.11 4.10 -0.22
CA TYR A 50 10.95 4.31 0.65
C TYR A 50 9.82 3.34 0.27
N ARG A 51 9.40 2.52 1.24
CA ARG A 51 8.31 1.55 1.07
C ARG A 51 7.12 1.92 1.95
N LEU A 52 5.96 2.05 1.31
CA LEU A 52 4.67 2.23 1.95
C LEU A 52 3.76 1.07 1.57
N ILE A 53 3.09 0.48 2.56
CA ILE A 53 2.10 -0.57 2.31
C ILE A 53 0.72 0.09 2.27
N VAL A 54 -0.09 -0.24 1.27
CA VAL A 54 -1.48 0.19 1.17
C VAL A 54 -2.38 -1.01 1.45
N PRO A 55 -2.98 -1.13 2.64
CA PRO A 55 -3.89 -2.23 2.94
C PRO A 55 -5.12 -2.16 2.03
N LEU A 56 -5.61 -3.33 1.64
CA LEU A 56 -6.81 -3.48 0.82
C LEU A 56 -7.93 -4.06 1.67
N LYS A 57 -9.15 -3.57 1.47
CA LYS A 57 -10.39 -4.22 1.91
C LYS A 57 -11.10 -4.85 0.71
N PRO A 58 -11.85 -5.94 0.91
CA PRO A 58 -12.63 -6.53 -0.17
C PRO A 58 -13.70 -5.53 -0.67
N PRO A 59 -14.17 -5.72 -1.91
CA PRO A 59 -15.36 -5.03 -2.40
C PRO A 59 -16.56 -5.27 -1.46
N PRO A 60 -17.57 -4.38 -1.45
CA PRO A 60 -18.78 -4.57 -0.66
C PRO A 60 -19.43 -5.93 -0.91
N GLY A 61 -19.88 -6.59 0.16
CA GLY A 61 -20.51 -7.93 0.08
C GLY A 61 -19.54 -9.09 -0.15
N HIS A 62 -18.22 -8.85 -0.11
CA HIS A 62 -17.20 -9.88 -0.36
C HIS A 62 -16.19 -9.96 0.77
N SER A 63 -15.45 -11.07 0.79
CA SER A 63 -14.40 -11.37 1.75
C SER A 63 -13.16 -11.87 1.03
N PHE A 64 -11.98 -11.48 1.51
CA PHE A 64 -10.74 -12.11 1.06
C PHE A 64 -10.59 -13.48 1.72
N HIS A 65 -10.21 -14.48 0.93
CA HIS A 65 -9.93 -15.83 1.41
C HIS A 65 -8.47 -16.17 1.08
N LEU A 66 -7.69 -16.49 2.11
CA LEU A 66 -6.31 -16.94 1.93
C LEU A 66 -6.33 -18.36 1.34
N LYS A 67 -5.71 -18.55 0.18
CA LYS A 67 -5.50 -19.89 -0.39
C LYS A 67 -4.04 -20.26 -0.20
N LEU A 68 -3.76 -21.36 0.52
CA LEU A 68 -2.41 -21.93 0.52
C LEU A 68 -2.10 -22.50 -0.87
N GLY A 69 -0.91 -22.18 -1.39
CA GLY A 69 -0.38 -22.86 -2.56
C GLY A 69 -0.11 -24.33 -2.26
N THR A 70 -0.34 -25.20 -3.24
CA THR A 70 0.14 -26.59 -3.26
C THR A 70 1.61 -26.67 -3.64
#